data_AF-A0A9P6MEY8-F1
#
_entry.id   AF-A0A9P6MEY8-F1
#
_cell.length_a   1.000
_cell.length_b   1.000
_cell.length_c   1.000
_cell.angle_alpha   90.00
_cell.angle_beta   90.00
_cell.angle_gamma   90.00
#
_symmetry.space_group_name_H-M   'P 1'
#
loop_
_entity.id
_entity.type
_entity.pdbx_description
1 polymer ?
#
loop_
_entity_poly.entity_id
_entity_poly.type
_entity_poly.pdbx_seq_one_letter_code
_entity_poly.pdbx_strand_id
1 'polypeptide(L)'
;MTELIHLMEESPASGQLVSEVITAVLSHHTSWVPTITPADQSLLRASPQGAYDPLWAQLSDLYGNIGTVSRISRTIVVGSNASFVRRLLYILSYFIRCNEVFQRLTEFKEDPDSLLNPPASTRTTYDLPEDHESGSPASMMRSISIPKRPKIDTYT
;
A
#
# COMPACT_ATOMS: atom_id res chain seq x y z
N MET A 1 11.56 -9.64 17.21
CA MET A 1 10.88 -10.33 18.32
C MET A 1 11.67 -10.28 19.62
N THR A 2 12.98 -10.52 19.61
CA THR A 2 13.83 -10.43 20.82
C THR A 2 13.76 -9.06 21.52
N GLU A 3 13.80 -7.96 20.77
CA GLU A 3 13.66 -6.59 21.32
C GLU A 3 12.32 -6.37 22.03
N LEU A 4 11.23 -6.97 21.53
CA LEU A 4 9.90 -6.84 22.15
C LEU A 4 9.87 -7.54 23.51
N ILE A 5 10.39 -8.77 23.57
CA ILE A 5 10.48 -9.55 24.82
C ILE A 5 11.32 -8.77 25.84
N HIS A 6 12.47 -8.25 25.42
CA HIS A 6 13.33 -7.46 26.29
C HIS A 6 12.61 -6.21 26.84
N LEU A 7 11.82 -5.48 26.04
CA LEU A 7 11.07 -4.33 26.55
C LEU A 7 9.97 -4.70 27.54
N MET A 8 9.33 -5.86 27.34
CA MET A 8 8.28 -6.35 28.23
C MET A 8 8.84 -6.84 29.57
N GLU A 9 10.06 -7.39 29.58
CA GLU A 9 10.72 -7.91 30.79
C GLU A 9 11.46 -6.83 31.60
N GLU A 10 11.69 -5.64 31.03
CA GLU A 10 12.42 -4.54 31.69
C GLU A 10 11.76 -4.09 33.00
N SER A 11 10.41 -4.14 33.08
CA SER A 11 9.63 -3.95 34.31
C SER A 11 8.18 -4.43 34.13
N PRO A 12 7.45 -4.76 35.22
CA PRO A 12 6.02 -5.10 35.12
C PRO A 12 5.17 -3.97 34.50
N ALA A 13 5.50 -2.71 34.80
CA ALA A 13 4.81 -1.53 34.27
C ALA A 13 5.11 -1.32 32.77
N SER A 14 6.33 -1.57 32.32
CA SER A 14 6.68 -1.50 30.89
C SER A 14 6.00 -2.63 30.11
N GLY A 15 5.88 -3.82 30.68
CA GLY A 15 5.11 -4.92 30.07
C GLY A 15 3.64 -4.55 29.82
N GLN A 16 2.97 -3.95 30.81
CA GLN A 16 1.60 -3.46 30.67
C GLN A 16 1.49 -2.33 29.65
N LEU A 17 2.39 -1.35 29.69
CA LEU A 17 2.43 -0.27 28.71
C LEU A 17 2.60 -0.81 27.29
N VAL A 18 3.54 -1.73 27.09
CA VAL A 18 3.85 -2.30 25.76
C VAL A 18 2.65 -3.07 25.23
N SER A 19 1.97 -3.87 26.07
CA SER A 19 0.77 -4.60 25.63
C SER A 19 -0.40 -3.67 25.29
N GLU A 20 -0.63 -2.62 26.09
CA GLU A 20 -1.65 -1.60 25.82
C GLU A 20 -1.37 -0.85 24.52
N VAL A 21 -0.12 -0.40 24.32
CA VAL A 21 0.30 0.32 23.12
C VAL A 21 0.18 -0.56 21.88
N ILE A 22 0.61 -1.83 21.94
CA ILE A 22 0.45 -2.77 20.82
C ILE A 22 -1.03 -3.00 20.52
N THR A 23 -1.87 -3.16 21.55
CA THR A 23 -3.32 -3.32 21.38
C THR A 23 -3.94 -2.10 20.70
N ALA A 24 -3.55 -0.89 21.14
CA ALA A 24 -4.02 0.35 20.55
C ALA A 24 -3.59 0.48 19.08
N VAL A 25 -2.33 0.17 18.76
CA VAL A 25 -1.81 0.24 17.39
C VAL A 25 -2.50 -0.76 16.47
N LEU A 26 -2.66 -2.02 16.89
CA LEU A 26 -3.34 -3.04 16.09
C LEU A 26 -4.82 -2.73 15.85
N SER A 27 -5.46 -2.01 16.77
CA SER A 27 -6.87 -1.61 16.68
C SER A 27 -7.09 -0.40 15.77
N HIS A 28 -6.13 0.51 15.68
CA HIS A 28 -6.28 1.77 14.93
C HIS A 28 -5.53 1.79 13.59
N HIS A 29 -4.39 1.10 13.49
CA HIS A 29 -3.65 0.93 12.25
C HIS A 29 -4.02 -0.45 11.66
N THR A 30 -5.08 -0.51 10.85
CA THR A 30 -5.67 -1.77 10.38
C THR A 30 -5.04 -2.34 9.10
N SER A 31 -3.97 -1.73 8.61
CA SER A 31 -3.31 -2.07 7.34
C SER A 31 -2.57 -3.39 7.34
N TRP A 32 -2.42 -4.01 8.51
CA TRP A 32 -1.95 -5.38 8.62
C TRP A 32 -3.04 -6.40 8.28
N VAL A 33 -4.33 -6.07 8.41
CA VAL A 33 -5.44 -7.04 8.22
C VAL A 33 -5.46 -7.65 6.80
N PRO A 34 -5.28 -6.87 5.71
CA PRO A 34 -5.21 -7.43 4.36
C PRO A 34 -4.01 -8.36 4.12
N THR A 35 -2.97 -8.32 4.97
CA THR A 35 -1.80 -9.20 4.82
C THR A 35 -2.07 -10.65 5.26
N ILE A 36 -3.10 -10.86 6.07
CA ILE A 36 -3.48 -12.19 6.58
C ILE A 36 -4.83 -12.69 6.04
N THR A 37 -5.59 -11.82 5.37
CA THR A 37 -6.89 -12.14 4.80
C THR A 37 -6.74 -12.16 3.28
N PRO A 38 -7.18 -13.21 2.57
CA PRO A 38 -7.15 -13.20 1.12
C PRO A 38 -7.91 -11.96 0.61
N ALA A 39 -7.23 -11.16 -0.21
CA ALA A 39 -7.79 -9.92 -0.71
C ALA A 39 -9.00 -10.27 -1.59
N ASP A 40 -10.19 -9.81 -1.19
CA ASP A 40 -11.32 -9.79 -2.11
C ASP A 40 -11.00 -8.76 -3.20
N GLN A 41 -10.58 -9.25 -4.36
CA GLN A 41 -10.21 -8.43 -5.51
C GLN A 41 -11.36 -7.51 -5.96
N SER A 42 -12.60 -7.77 -5.51
CA SER A 42 -13.74 -6.89 -5.74
C SER A 42 -13.57 -5.50 -5.09
N LEU A 43 -12.96 -5.41 -3.91
CA LEU A 43 -12.78 -4.16 -3.17
C LEU A 43 -11.61 -3.32 -3.71
N LEU A 44 -10.57 -3.97 -4.25
CA LEU A 44 -9.48 -3.27 -4.95
C LEU A 44 -9.96 -2.60 -6.24
N ARG A 45 -11.05 -3.12 -6.85
CA ARG A 45 -11.70 -2.54 -8.03
C ARG A 45 -12.81 -1.55 -7.70
N ALA A 46 -13.15 -1.37 -6.43
CA ALA A 46 -14.21 -0.47 -5.97
C ALA A 46 -13.75 1.00 -5.85
N SER A 47 -12.79 1.45 -6.66
CA SER A 47 -12.63 2.88 -6.97
C SER A 47 -13.33 3.17 -8.30
N PRO A 48 -14.62 3.51 -8.29
CA PRO A 48 -15.38 3.76 -9.52
C PRO A 48 -14.98 5.08 -10.23
N GLN A 49 -14.06 5.90 -9.69
CA GLN A 49 -13.96 7.32 -10.04
C GLN A 49 -12.54 7.91 -10.19
N GLY A 50 -11.46 7.15 -9.99
CA GLY A 50 -10.10 7.71 -10.09
C GLY A 50 -9.05 6.68 -10.47
N ALA A 51 -8.07 7.10 -11.28
CA ALA A 51 -6.87 6.31 -11.54
C ALA A 51 -6.21 5.92 -10.20
N TYR A 52 -5.83 4.65 -10.05
CA TYR A 52 -5.14 4.16 -8.85
C TYR A 52 -3.81 4.91 -8.68
N ASP A 53 -3.67 5.67 -7.59
CA ASP A 53 -2.43 6.33 -7.22
C ASP A 53 -1.77 5.54 -6.07
N PRO A 54 -0.61 4.90 -6.30
CA PRO A 54 0.04 4.05 -5.31
C PRO A 54 0.54 4.84 -4.09
N LEU A 55 0.86 6.13 -4.23
CA LEU A 55 1.32 6.96 -3.11
C LEU A 55 0.17 7.33 -2.17
N TRP A 56 -1.01 7.61 -2.74
CA TRP A 56 -2.21 7.84 -1.93
C TRP A 56 -2.67 6.58 -1.22
N ALA A 57 -2.59 5.42 -1.88
CA ALA A 57 -2.87 4.14 -1.26
C ALA A 57 -1.92 3.89 -0.07
N GLN A 58 -0.61 4.08 -0.28
CA GLN A 58 0.40 3.93 0.78
C GLN A 58 0.15 4.88 1.97
N LEU A 59 -0.22 6.13 1.71
CA LEU A 59 -0.57 7.10 2.75
C LEU A 59 -1.81 6.67 3.54
N SER A 60 -2.83 6.15 2.85
CA SER A 60 -4.05 5.62 3.48
C SER A 60 -3.72 4.45 4.40
N ASP A 61 -2.84 3.55 3.96
CA ASP A 61 -2.34 2.45 4.78
C ASP A 61 -1.61 2.96 6.03
N LEU A 62 -0.78 4.00 5.93
CA LEU A 62 -0.06 4.53 7.09
C LEU A 62 -1.02 5.07 8.19
N TYR A 63 -2.10 5.72 7.77
CA TYR A 63 -3.11 6.27 8.67
C TYR A 63 -4.11 5.23 9.21
N GLY A 64 -4.07 3.98 8.76
CA GLY A 64 -5.07 2.97 9.12
C GLY A 64 -6.45 3.23 8.52
N ASN A 65 -6.52 4.02 7.44
CA ASN A 65 -7.76 4.39 6.77
C ASN A 65 -8.17 3.29 5.78
N ILE A 66 -8.50 2.11 6.31
CA ILE A 66 -8.90 0.92 5.54
C ILE A 66 -10.22 0.39 6.08
N GLY A 67 -11.16 0.09 5.17
CA GLY A 67 -12.48 -0.44 5.49
C GLY A 67 -13.60 0.61 5.39
N THR A 68 -14.76 0.30 5.98
CA THR A 68 -15.99 1.08 5.84
C THR A 68 -16.05 2.31 6.75
N VAL A 69 -15.25 2.36 7.81
CA VAL A 69 -15.18 3.49 8.73
C VAL A 69 -13.86 4.22 8.49
N SER A 70 -13.92 5.39 7.86
CA SER A 70 -12.73 6.22 7.64
C SER A 70 -12.25 6.80 8.97
N ARG A 71 -11.19 6.20 9.51
CA ARG A 71 -10.47 6.69 10.70
C ARG A 71 -9.04 7.00 10.31
N ILE A 72 -8.54 8.14 10.79
CA ILE A 72 -7.15 8.55 10.61
C ILE A 72 -6.47 8.42 11.97
N SER A 73 -5.47 7.57 12.07
CA SER A 73 -4.69 7.33 13.28
C SER A 73 -3.29 7.91 13.18
N ARG A 74 -2.81 8.51 14.28
CA ARG A 74 -1.40 8.93 14.43
C ARG A 74 -0.90 8.48 15.79
N THR A 75 0.23 7.81 15.81
CA THR A 75 0.88 7.37 17.05
C THR A 75 2.02 8.31 17.41
N ILE A 76 1.95 8.94 18.58
CA ILE A 76 3.00 9.83 19.11
C ILE A 76 3.52 9.21 20.40
N VAL A 77 4.81 8.90 20.44
CA VAL A 77 5.48 8.34 21.63
C VAL A 77 6.31 9.43 22.27
N VAL A 78 6.01 9.76 23.53
CA VAL A 78 6.75 10.73 24.34
C VAL A 78 7.31 10.01 25.56
N GLY A 79 8.56 10.27 25.91
CA GLY A 79 9.19 9.67 27.08
C GLY A 79 10.51 10.36 27.42
N SER A 80 10.91 10.28 28.70
CA SER A 80 12.18 10.82 29.19
C SER A 80 13.37 9.95 28.79
N ASN A 81 13.17 8.63 28.67
CA ASN A 81 14.21 7.69 28.26
C ASN A 81 14.23 7.50 26.73
N ALA A 82 15.19 8.14 26.06
CA ALA A 82 15.32 8.08 24.62
C ALA A 82 15.69 6.68 24.06
N SER A 83 16.34 5.79 24.83
CA SER A 83 16.64 4.43 24.36
C SER A 83 15.39 3.56 24.34
N PHE A 84 14.56 3.67 25.37
CA PHE A 84 13.26 3.01 25.43
C PHE A 84 12.35 3.45 24.29
N VAL A 85 12.21 4.77 24.09
CA VAL A 85 11.38 5.33 23.01
C VAL A 85 11.82 4.83 21.63
N ARG A 86 13.13 4.81 21.35
CA ARG A 86 13.63 4.29 20.06
C ARG A 86 13.34 2.82 19.84
N ARG A 87 13.56 1.97 20.85
CA ARG A 87 13.25 0.53 20.76
C ARG A 87 11.76 0.30 20.56
N LEU A 88 10.92 1.04 21.29
CA LEU A 88 9.47 0.97 21.14
C LEU A 88 9.05 1.40 19.72
N LEU A 89 9.56 2.53 19.21
CA LEU A 89 9.27 2.99 17.84
C LEU A 89 9.71 1.97 16.78
N TYR A 90 10.88 1.34 16.97
CA TYR A 90 11.36 0.28 16.08
C TYR A 90 10.37 -0.89 16.03
N ILE A 91 9.89 -1.35 17.20
CA ILE A 91 8.87 -2.40 17.27
C ILE A 91 7.55 -1.95 16.65
N LEU A 92 7.10 -0.71 16.91
CA LEU A 92 5.85 -0.19 16.37
C LEU A 92 5.88 -0.05 14.85
N SER A 93 7.03 0.26 14.24
CA SER A 93 7.16 0.29 12.78
C SER A 93 6.86 -1.05 12.11
N TYR A 94 6.99 -2.17 12.83
CA TYR A 94 6.58 -3.48 12.31
C TYR A 94 5.06 -3.65 12.26
N PHE A 95 4.31 -3.01 13.16
CA PHE A 95 2.85 -3.09 13.22
C PHE A 95 2.18 -2.02 12.36
N ILE A 96 2.79 -0.84 12.24
CA ILE A 96 2.36 0.25 11.36
C ILE A 96 2.92 -0.01 9.96
N ARG A 97 2.25 -0.88 9.21
CA ARG A 97 2.67 -1.30 7.85
C ARG A 97 2.01 -0.48 6.76
N CYS A 98 2.70 -0.40 5.63
CA CYS A 98 2.17 0.09 4.35
C CYS A 98 2.83 -0.68 3.20
N ASN A 99 2.25 -0.61 2.00
CA ASN A 99 2.85 -1.23 0.82
C ASN A 99 4.13 -0.49 0.40
N GLU A 100 5.13 -1.25 -0.07
CA GLU A 100 6.31 -0.65 -0.72
C GLU A 100 5.94 -0.19 -2.14
N VAL A 101 6.35 1.04 -2.47
CA VAL A 101 6.07 1.64 -3.77
C VAL A 101 7.38 1.76 -4.54
N PHE A 102 7.44 1.13 -5.72
CA PHE A 102 8.62 1.12 -6.57
C PHE A 102 8.40 1.94 -7.84
N GLN A 103 9.40 2.71 -8.24
CA GLN A 103 9.44 3.35 -9.55
C GLN A 103 10.04 2.38 -10.56
N ARG A 104 9.28 2.06 -11.61
CA ARG A 104 9.78 1.28 -12.76
C ARG A 104 10.22 2.24 -13.86
N LEU A 105 11.50 2.22 -14.19
CA LEU A 105 12.03 2.91 -15.37
C LEU A 105 11.95 1.94 -16.55
N THR A 106 11.15 2.28 -17.56
CA THR A 106 11.12 1.53 -18.83
C THR A 106 11.91 2.32 -19.86
N GLU A 107 13.03 1.78 -20.31
CA GLU A 107 13.74 2.28 -21.48
C GLU A 107 12.95 1.85 -22.72
N PHE A 108 12.33 2.81 -23.41
CA PHE A 108 11.81 2.56 -24.74
C PHE A 108 13.02 2.47 -25.68
N LYS A 109 13.44 1.25 -25.98
CA LYS A 109 14.32 1.03 -27.12
C LYS A 109 13.48 1.25 -28.37
N GLU A 110 13.56 2.47 -28.92
CA GLU A 110 12.99 2.78 -30.23
C GLU A 110 13.80 2.02 -31.28
N ASP A 111 13.38 0.80 -31.61
CA ASP A 111 13.89 0.13 -32.81
C ASP A 111 13.25 0.85 -34.02
N PRO A 112 14.02 1.58 -34.86
CA PRO A 112 13.47 2.44 -35.92
C PRO A 112 12.66 1.68 -36.97
N ASP A 113 12.86 0.36 -37.09
CA ASP A 113 12.11 -0.52 -37.99
C ASP A 113 10.69 -0.83 -37.51
N SER A 114 10.39 -0.61 -36.22
CA SER A 114 9.06 -0.85 -35.63
C SER A 114 8.04 0.27 -35.90
N LEU A 115 8.48 1.42 -36.39
CA LEU A 115 7.61 2.52 -36.82
C LEU A 115 7.05 2.35 -38.24
N LEU A 116 7.72 1.54 -39.07
CA LEU A 116 7.34 1.30 -40.46
C LEU A 116 6.33 0.16 -40.61
N ASN A 117 6.20 -0.70 -39.60
CA ASN A 117 5.21 -1.76 -39.58
C ASN A 117 4.78 -1.99 -38.12
N PRO A 118 3.73 -1.29 -37.63
CA PRO A 118 3.29 -1.47 -36.25
C PRO A 118 2.84 -2.92 -36.07
N PRO A 119 3.47 -3.71 -35.18
CA PRO A 119 2.95 -5.03 -34.87
C PRO A 119 1.54 -4.86 -34.30
N ALA A 120 0.59 -5.67 -34.77
CA ALA A 120 -0.74 -5.73 -34.18
C ALA A 120 -0.58 -5.88 -32.67
N SER A 121 -1.19 -4.98 -31.90
CA SER A 121 -1.04 -4.82 -30.44
C SER A 121 -1.07 -6.15 -29.68
N THR A 122 0.06 -6.84 -29.60
CA THR A 122 0.27 -7.94 -28.65
C THR A 122 0.57 -7.29 -27.33
N ARG A 123 -0.49 -7.01 -26.56
CA ARG A 123 -0.38 -6.88 -25.11
C ARG A 123 0.31 -8.15 -24.62
N THR A 124 1.57 -8.06 -24.20
CA THR A 124 2.20 -9.11 -23.40
C THR A 124 1.45 -9.14 -22.07
N THR A 125 0.43 -9.99 -21.99
CA THR A 125 -0.10 -10.48 -20.73
C THR A 125 1.06 -11.21 -20.05
N TYR A 126 1.48 -10.72 -18.90
CA TYR A 126 2.25 -11.56 -17.98
C TYR A 126 1.29 -12.69 -17.57
N ASP A 127 1.59 -13.90 -18.00
CA ASP A 127 0.86 -15.11 -17.60
C ASP A 127 0.98 -15.26 -16.07
N LEU A 128 -0.11 -14.96 -15.37
CA LEU A 128 -0.37 -15.55 -14.07
C LEU A 128 -0.74 -17.02 -14.32
N PRO A 129 -0.35 -17.98 -13.46
CA PRO A 129 -0.69 -19.39 -13.66
C PRO A 129 -2.21 -19.54 -13.80
N GLU A 130 -2.64 -20.14 -14.90
CA GLU A 130 -4.06 -20.40 -15.20
C GLU A 130 -4.58 -21.51 -14.27
N ASP A 131 -5.38 -21.14 -13.27
CA ASP A 131 -6.32 -22.07 -12.66
C ASP A 131 -7.52 -22.22 -13.61
N HIS A 132 -7.65 -23.40 -14.20
CA HIS A 132 -8.76 -23.79 -15.06
C HIS A 132 -10.10 -23.76 -14.30
N GLU A 133 -11.01 -22.84 -14.62
CA GLU A 133 -12.44 -23.16 -14.67
C GLU A 133 -13.24 -22.22 -15.58
N SER A 134 -14.25 -22.81 -16.22
CA SER A 134 -15.01 -22.41 -17.41
C SER A 134 -15.89 -21.16 -17.31
N GLY A 135 -16.09 -20.46 -18.45
CA GLY A 135 -17.35 -19.75 -18.77
C GLY A 135 -17.22 -18.32 -19.33
N SER A 136 -17.41 -18.16 -20.64
CA SER A 136 -17.61 -16.88 -21.38
C SER A 136 -19.00 -16.26 -21.04
N PRO A 137 -19.36 -14.96 -21.30
CA PRO A 137 -18.80 -14.11 -22.37
C PRO A 137 -18.63 -12.58 -22.12
N ALA A 138 -17.89 -11.99 -23.05
CA ALA A 138 -17.93 -10.58 -23.51
C ALA A 138 -17.56 -9.45 -22.51
N SER A 139 -16.32 -8.96 -22.60
CA SER A 139 -15.94 -7.63 -22.09
C SER A 139 -15.53 -6.71 -23.24
N MET A 140 -16.43 -5.81 -23.62
CA MET A 140 -16.14 -4.67 -24.50
C MET A 140 -15.27 -3.68 -23.71
N MET A 141 -13.96 -3.71 -23.94
CA MET A 141 -13.01 -2.82 -23.25
C MET A 141 -13.04 -1.44 -23.91
N ARG A 142 -13.84 -0.51 -23.38
CA ARG A 142 -13.71 0.92 -23.71
C ARG A 142 -12.39 1.43 -23.13
N SER A 143 -11.51 1.91 -24.01
CA SER A 143 -10.28 2.63 -23.66
C SER A 143 -10.63 3.93 -22.94
N ILE A 144 -10.04 4.15 -21.76
CA ILE A 144 -10.11 5.44 -21.05
C ILE A 144 -8.82 6.20 -21.38
N SER A 145 -8.98 7.30 -22.10
CA SER A 145 -7.92 8.26 -22.38
C SER A 145 -7.67 9.14 -21.16
N ILE A 146 -6.45 9.18 -20.65
CA ILE A 146 -6.06 10.08 -19.56
C ILE A 146 -5.86 11.50 -20.13
N PRO A 147 -6.56 12.54 -19.64
CA PRO A 147 -6.33 13.91 -20.09
C PRO A 147 -4.93 14.38 -19.68
N LYS A 148 -4.19 15.00 -20.61
CA LYS A 148 -2.91 15.65 -20.29
C LYS A 148 -3.16 16.83 -19.33
N ARG A 149 -2.35 16.88 -18.26
CA ARG A 149 -2.33 17.96 -17.28
C ARG A 149 -2.10 19.31 -18.00
N PRO A 150 -2.94 20.34 -17.81
CA PRO A 150 -2.71 21.64 -18.43
C PRO A 150 -1.43 22.28 -17.87
N LYS A 151 -0.65 22.91 -18.76
CA LYS A 151 0.52 23.72 -18.37
C LYS A 151 0.01 24.96 -17.65
N ILE A 152 0.56 25.21 -16.46
CA ILE A 152 0.33 26.44 -15.71
C ILE A 152 1.27 27.47 -16.31
N ASP A 153 0.73 28.39 -17.09
CA ASP A 153 1.50 29.54 -17.58
C ASP A 153 1.83 30.42 -16.38
N THR A 154 3.12 30.50 -16.07
CA THR A 154 3.63 31.39 -15.03
C THR A 154 3.68 32.78 -15.64
N TYR A 155 2.68 33.62 -15.33
CA TYR A 155 2.73 35.03 -15.66
C TYR A 155 3.72 35.73 -14.73
N THR A 156 4.64 36.47 -15.34
CA THR A 156 5.61 37.37 -14.69
C THR A 156 4.93 38.63 -14.22
#